data_AF-A0AB33C3A5-F1
#
_entry.id   AF-A0AB33C3A5-F1
#
_cell.length_a   1.000
_cell.length_b   1.000
_cell.length_c   1.000
_cell.angle_alpha   90.00
_cell.angle_beta   90.00
_cell.angle_gamma   90.00
#
_symmetry.space_group_name_H-M   'P 1'
#
loop_
_entity.id
_entity.type
_entity.pdbx_description
1 polymer ?
#
loop_
_entity_poly.entity_id
_entity_poly.type
_entity_poly.pdbx_seq_one_letter_code
_entity_poly.pdbx_strand_id
1 'polypeptide(L)' 'MHQTLLTFKHNYTGVLNGISSSYSNGCLEGVNRKIKQIERTVYSYSSFSHLLIRIRLEENIIKEKESNNYSLVA' A
#
# COMPACT_ATOMS: atom_id res chain seq x y z
N MET A 1 21.53 -13.99 -16.30
CA MET A 1 21.22 -13.32 -17.60
C MET A 1 20.12 -14.04 -18.38
N HIS A 2 20.14 -15.36 -18.53
CA HIS A 2 19.13 -16.10 -19.32
C HIS A 2 17.68 -15.88 -18.84
N GLN A 3 17.40 -16.07 -17.54
CA GLN A 3 16.04 -15.94 -16.99
C GLN A 3 15.46 -14.52 -17.16
N THR A 4 16.26 -13.48 -16.95
CA THR A 4 15.83 -12.08 -17.11
C THR A 4 15.37 -11.79 -18.53
N LEU A 5 16.10 -12.30 -19.54
CA LEU A 5 15.72 -12.14 -20.95
C LEU A 5 14.44 -12.89 -21.30
N LEU A 6 14.26 -14.10 -20.77
CA LEU A 6 13.02 -14.86 -20.95
C LEU A 6 11.82 -14.15 -20.33
N THR A 7 11.97 -13.62 -19.11
CA THR A 7 10.92 -12.86 -18.43
C THR A 7 10.61 -11.55 -19.17
N PHE A 8 11.63 -10.86 -19.69
CA PHE A 8 11.44 -9.67 -20.52
C PHE A 8 10.67 -9.99 -21.80
N LYS A 9 11.07 -11.04 -22.52
CA LYS A 9 10.38 -11.49 -23.74
C LYS A 9 8.92 -11.86 -23.45
N HIS A 10 8.67 -12.54 -22.34
CA HIS A 10 7.30 -12.91 -21.93
C HIS A 10 6.43 -11.69 -21.61
N ASN A 11 6.99 -10.64 -21.00
CA ASN A 11 6.27 -9.44 -20.58
C ASN A 11 6.39 -8.26 -21.56
N TYR A 12 6.89 -8.51 -22.78
CA TYR A 12 7.25 -7.45 -23.74
C TYR A 12 6.08 -6.52 -24.08
N THR A 13 4.88 -7.05 -24.22
CA THR A 13 3.65 -6.26 -24.46
C THR A 13 3.38 -5.29 -23.29
N GLY A 14 3.57 -5.72 -22.05
CA GLY A 14 3.41 -4.86 -20.87
C GLY A 14 4.44 -3.73 -20.86
N VAL A 15 5.67 -4.00 -21.27
CA VAL A 15 6.72 -2.99 -21.41
C VAL A 15 6.35 -1.95 -22.47
N LEU A 16 5.88 -2.39 -23.65
CA LEU A 16 5.42 -1.49 -24.71
C LEU A 16 4.24 -0.61 -24.25
N ASN A 17 3.30 -1.21 -23.53
CA ASN A 17 2.17 -0.49 -22.95
C ASN A 17 2.61 0.52 -21.89
N GLY A 18 3.62 0.19 -21.07
CA GLY A 18 4.17 1.12 -20.08
C GLY A 18 4.83 2.36 -20.70
N ILE A 19 5.36 2.26 -21.92
CA ILE A 19 5.98 3.38 -22.63
C ILE A 19 4.94 4.19 -23.41
N SER A 20 3.97 3.51 -24.02
CA SER A 20 2.96 4.15 -24.89
C SER A 20 1.78 4.75 -24.13
N SER A 21 1.52 4.28 -22.91
CA SER A 21 0.39 4.71 -22.08
C SER A 21 0.66 6.06 -21.43
N SER A 22 -0.37 6.91 -21.36
CA SER A 22 -0.36 8.15 -20.58
C SER A 22 -0.52 7.92 -19.08
N TYR A 23 -0.86 6.71 -18.65
CA TYR A 23 -1.03 6.38 -17.23
C TYR A 23 0.31 6.11 -16.57
N SER A 24 0.52 6.71 -15.40
CA SER A 24 1.71 6.48 -14.58
C SER A 24 1.44 5.43 -13.50
N ASN A 25 2.37 4.50 -13.34
CA ASN A 25 2.38 3.56 -12.21
C ASN A 25 2.81 4.23 -10.88
N GLY A 26 3.18 5.51 -10.88
CA GLY A 26 3.73 6.20 -9.72
C GLY A 26 2.80 6.20 -8.50
N CYS A 27 1.48 6.37 -8.69
CA CYS A 27 0.53 6.31 -7.59
C CYS A 27 0.44 4.90 -6.97
N LEU A 28 0.41 3.86 -7.82
CA LEU A 28 0.39 2.47 -7.38
C LEU A 28 1.67 2.12 -6.60
N GLU A 29 2.82 2.54 -7.13
CA GLU A 29 4.11 2.36 -6.46
C GLU A 29 4.19 3.11 -5.14
N GLY A 30 3.63 4.32 -5.07
CA GLY A 30 3.53 5.12 -3.86
C GLY A 30 2.71 4.41 -2.77
N VAL A 31 1.54 3.88 -3.12
CA VAL A 31 0.69 3.10 -2.20
C VAL A 31 1.42 1.83 -1.74
N ASN A 32 2.05 1.09 -2.67
CA ASN A 32 2.83 -0.10 -2.34
C ASN A 32 4.00 0.21 -1.40
N ARG A 33 4.65 1.37 -1.56
CA ARG A 33 5.73 1.82 -0.67
C ARG A 33 5.21 2.11 0.74
N LYS A 34 4.06 2.79 0.87
CA LYS A 34 3.45 3.07 2.17
C LYS A 34 3.07 1.78 2.92
N ILE A 35 2.43 0.82 2.24
CA ILE A 35 2.09 -0.49 2.83
C ILE A 35 3.36 -1.20 3.31
N LYS A 36 4.39 -1.26 2.46
CA LYS A 36 5.70 -1.83 2.79
C LYS A 36 6.39 -1.14 3.96
N GLN A 37 6.13 0.15 4.18
CA GLN A 37 6.66 0.89 5.33
C GLN A 37 5.91 0.52 6.61
N ILE A 38 4.57 0.44 6.55
CA ILE A 38 3.73 -0.03 7.67
C ILE A 38 4.19 -1.43 8.14
N GLU A 39 4.44 -2.34 7.20
CA GLU A 39 4.94 -3.69 7.50
C GLU A 39 6.35 -3.70 8.09
N ARG A 40 7.21 -2.73 7.76
CA ARG A 40 8.57 -2.62 8.33
C ARG A 40 8.57 -2.07 9.76
N THR A 41 7.61 -1.20 10.08
CA THR A 41 7.52 -0.56 11.39
C THR A 41 6.99 -1.51 12.46
N VAL A 42 6.18 -2.50 12.10
CA VAL A 42 5.68 -3.51 13.04
C VAL A 42 6.36 -4.85 12.84
N TYR A 43 6.62 -5.59 13.92
CA TYR A 43 7.28 -6.89 13.82
C TYR A 43 6.38 -8.01 13.29
N SER A 44 5.06 -7.81 13.26
CA SER A 44 4.02 -8.55 12.52
C SER A 44 2.64 -8.12 13.03
N TYR A 45 1.60 -8.30 12.23
CA TYR A 45 0.21 -8.19 12.70
C TYR A 45 -0.33 -9.58 13.04
N SER A 46 -0.99 -9.73 14.19
CA SER A 46 -1.63 -10.99 14.61
C SER A 46 -2.77 -11.44 13.68
N SER A 47 -3.30 -10.53 12.87
CA SER A 47 -4.36 -10.77 11.89
C SER A 47 -4.22 -9.81 10.72
N PHE A 48 -4.58 -10.26 9.52
CA PHE A 48 -4.69 -9.41 8.34
C PHE A 48 -5.64 -8.23 8.55
N SER A 49 -6.69 -8.41 9.36
CA SER A 49 -7.62 -7.32 9.71
C SER A 49 -6.92 -6.15 10.39
N HIS A 50 -5.92 -6.41 11.24
CA HIS A 50 -5.16 -5.34 11.91
C HIS A 50 -4.26 -4.58 10.93
N LEU A 51 -3.66 -5.28 9.96
CA LEU A 51 -2.92 -4.64 8.87
C LEU A 51 -3.84 -3.71 8.06
N LEU A 52 -5.03 -4.18 7.68
CA LEU A 52 -6.00 -3.38 6.92
C LEU A 52 -6.46 -2.13 7.70
N ILE A 53 -6.72 -2.26 9.00
CA ILE A 53 -7.08 -1.11 9.85
C ILE A 53 -5.94 -0.08 9.84
N ARG A 54 -4.69 -0.52 10.02
CA ARG A 54 -3.55 0.40 10.01
C ARG A 54 -3.38 1.10 8.66
N ILE A 55 -3.49 0.37 7.54
CA ILE A 55 -3.44 0.96 6.20
C ILE A 55 -4.51 2.06 6.04
N ARG A 56 -5.75 1.79 6.49
CA ARG A 56 -6.85 2.75 6.39
C ARG A 56 -6.68 3.98 7.29
N LEU A 57 -6.05 3.82 8.45
CA LEU A 57 -5.70 4.93 9.35
C LEU A 57 -4.62 5.82 8.73
N GLU A 58 -3.55 5.25 8.20
CA GLU A 58 -2.43 5.99 7.58
C GLU A 58 -2.85 6.72 6.29
N GLU A 59 -3.80 6.16 5.52
CA GLU A 59 -4.40 6.83 4.36
C GLU A 59 -5.47 7.88 4.76
N ASN A 60 -5.70 8.15 6.05
CA ASN A 60 -6.74 9.07 6.56
C ASN A 60 -8.16 8.75 6.05
N ILE A 61 -8.41 7.51 5.62
CA ILE A 61 -9.72 7.07 5.13
C ILE A 61 -10.70 6.89 6.30
N ILE A 62 -10.18 6.53 7.47
CA ILE A 62 -10.93 6.48 8.72
C ILE A 62 -10.48 7.69 9.54
N LYS A 63 -11.39 8.66 9.76
CA LYS A 63 -11.20 9.66 10.81
C LYS A 63 -11.33 8.95 12.15
N GLU A 64 -10.35 9.11 13.04
CA GLU A 64 -10.52 8.70 14.43
C GLU A 64 -11.85 9.28 14.93
N LYS A 65 -12.67 8.44 15.57
CA LYS A 65 -13.82 8.97 16.29
C LYS A 65 -13.27 9.92 17.34
N GLU A 66 -13.69 11.17 17.28
CA GLU A 66 -13.50 12.14 18.34
C GLU A 66 -13.83 11.45 19.68
N SER A 67 -12.91 11.54 20.64
CA SER A 67 -13.15 11.01 21.97
C SER A 67 -14.38 11.73 22.51
N ASN A 68 -15.51 11.03 22.64
CA ASN A 68 -16.64 11.55 23.39
C ASN A 68 -16.13 11.82 24.81
N ASN A 69 -15.94 13.10 25.12
CA ASN A 69 -15.65 13.59 26.46
C ASN A 69 -16.86 13.31 27.35
N TYR A 70 -17.04 12.07 27.78
CA TYR A 70 -17.74 11.82 29.03
C TYR A 70 -16.72 12.13 30.12
N SER A 71 -16.58 13.44 30.39
CA SER A 71 -15.95 13.93 31.60
C SER A 71 -16.56 13.17 32.77
N LEU A 72 -15.70 12.51 33.53
CA LEU A 72 -15.95 12.08 34.89
C LEU A 72 -16.72 13.19 35.64
N VAL A 73 -18.02 13.03 35.77
CA VAL A 73 -18.78 13.70 36.82
C VAL A 73 -18.54 12.84 38.05
N ALA A 74 -17.58 13.30 38.86
CA ALA A 74 -17.37 12.87 40.24
C ALA A 74 -18.56 13.27 41.12
#